data_AF-A0A914YX78-F1
#
_entry.id   AF-A0A914YX78-F1
#
_cell.length_a   1.000
_cell.length_b   1.000
_cell.length_c   1.000
_cell.angle_alpha   90.00
_cell.angle_beta   90.00
_cell.angle_gamma   90.00
#
_symmetry.space_group_name_H-M   'P 1'
#
loop_
_entity.id
_entity.type
_entity.pdbx_description
1 polymer ?
#
loop_
_entity_poly.entity_id
_entity_poly.type
_entity_poly.pdbx_seq_one_letter_code
_entity_poly.pdbx_strand_id
1 'polypeptide(L)'
;MGDAAIHTLPYFHGLLPREDLIQLLKVSGDFLIRSTEPRPGQQRQYVLSVMVDEKLGGDGIKHLIFNSTEPGKYLLGTMNDTVTNIIEHYSRSGTAVVHLNDLPVIIKTPIGRQKWELLHDNIQVEKKLGAGAFGEVCMGKLKLSNGTQTNVAIKVAKLESLTKAQIKEIMAEARIMRTFDHPHVVKFYGAPWMII
;
A
#
# COMPACT_ATOMS: atom_id res chain seq x y z
N MET A 1 -16.52 -16.26 2.90
CA MET A 1 -16.17 -15.03 3.64
C MET A 1 -14.65 -14.99 3.66
N GLY A 2 -14.04 -14.01 2.98
CA GLY A 2 -12.58 -13.94 2.83
C GLY A 2 -11.88 -13.59 4.15
N ASP A 3 -10.55 -13.67 4.14
CA ASP A 3 -9.67 -13.35 5.28
C ASP A 3 -9.74 -11.85 5.62
N ALA A 4 -10.84 -11.42 6.25
CA ALA A 4 -11.10 -10.03 6.61
C ALA A 4 -10.07 -9.49 7.61
N ALA A 5 -9.37 -10.39 8.33
CA ALA A 5 -8.32 -10.03 9.27
C ALA A 5 -7.14 -9.34 8.58
N ILE A 6 -6.87 -9.62 7.30
CA ILE A 6 -5.74 -9.03 6.57
C ILE A 6 -5.78 -7.49 6.55
N HIS A 7 -6.98 -6.90 6.46
CA HIS A 7 -7.15 -5.44 6.42
C HIS A 7 -6.85 -4.76 7.75
N THR A 8 -6.78 -5.54 8.83
CA THR A 8 -6.43 -5.08 10.17
C THR A 8 -4.94 -5.21 10.48
N LEU A 9 -4.18 -5.91 9.62
CA LEU A 9 -2.75 -6.11 9.83
C LEU A 9 -1.98 -4.78 9.73
N PRO A 10 -1.07 -4.48 10.67
CA PRO A 10 -0.36 -3.20 10.71
C PRO A 10 0.59 -3.01 9.51
N TYR A 11 1.00 -4.11 8.87
CA TYR A 11 1.88 -4.16 7.69
C TYR A 11 1.11 -4.43 6.38
N PHE A 12 -0.21 -4.25 6.37
CA PHE A 12 -1.02 -4.26 5.16
C PHE A 12 -1.24 -2.81 4.66
N HIS A 13 -0.72 -2.50 3.47
CA HIS A 13 -0.72 -1.14 2.91
C HIS A 13 -1.77 -0.91 1.81
N GLY A 14 -2.72 -1.83 1.63
CA GLY A 14 -3.72 -1.72 0.56
C GLY A 14 -3.06 -1.67 -0.83
N LEU A 15 -3.45 -0.72 -1.68
CA LEU A 15 -2.99 -0.60 -3.08
C LEU A 15 -1.68 0.19 -3.22
N LEU A 16 -0.77 0.09 -2.24
CA LEU A 16 0.52 0.77 -2.28
C LEU A 16 1.29 0.47 -3.58
N PRO A 17 1.67 1.49 -4.37
CA PRO A 17 2.41 1.30 -5.62
C PRO A 17 3.80 0.70 -5.40
N ARG A 18 4.30 -0.02 -6.42
CA ARG A 18 5.64 -0.63 -6.35
C ARG A 18 6.74 0.41 -6.22
N GLU A 19 6.57 1.56 -6.85
CA GLU A 19 7.53 2.66 -6.84
C GLU A 19 7.74 3.27 -5.46
N ASP A 20 6.76 3.14 -4.55
CA ASP A 20 6.85 3.67 -3.19
C ASP A 20 7.58 2.70 -2.26
N LEU A 21 7.73 1.43 -2.62
CA LEU A 21 8.29 0.38 -1.76
C LEU A 21 9.75 0.64 -1.38
N ILE A 22 10.54 1.20 -2.30
CA ILE A 22 11.95 1.53 -2.04
C ILE A 22 12.10 2.60 -0.95
N GLN A 23 11.06 3.40 -0.69
CA GLN A 23 11.06 4.38 0.39
C GLN A 23 10.74 3.75 1.75
N LEU A 24 10.19 2.53 1.78
CA LEU A 24 9.71 1.87 2.99
C LEU A 24 10.57 0.66 3.38
N LEU A 25 10.92 -0.19 2.41
CA LEU A 25 11.74 -1.38 2.63
C LEU A 25 13.21 -0.96 2.45
N LYS A 26 13.98 -0.97 3.54
CA LYS A 26 15.33 -0.39 3.59
C LYS A 26 16.44 -1.39 3.86
N VAL A 27 16.12 -2.46 4.58
CA VAL A 27 17.08 -3.46 5.04
C VAL A 27 16.60 -4.85 4.65
N SER A 28 17.53 -5.75 4.31
CA SER A 28 17.21 -7.15 4.05
C SER A 28 16.35 -7.78 5.15
N GLY A 29 15.19 -8.31 4.75
CA GLY A 29 14.16 -8.87 5.62
C GLY A 29 13.02 -7.91 5.96
N ASP A 30 13.12 -6.62 5.62
CA ASP A 30 11.97 -5.69 5.67
C ASP A 30 10.89 -6.20 4.72
N PHE A 31 9.65 -6.26 5.20
CA PHE A 31 8.54 -6.71 4.39
C PHE A 31 7.24 -5.96 4.67
N LEU A 32 6.36 -5.99 3.68
CA LEU A 32 4.98 -5.54 3.83
C LEU A 32 4.05 -6.31 2.88
N ILE A 33 2.76 -6.20 3.12
CA ILE A 33 1.72 -6.79 2.27
C ILE A 33 0.95 -5.67 1.58
N ARG A 34 0.70 -5.85 0.29
CA ARG A 34 -0.13 -4.97 -0.52
C ARG A 34 -1.11 -5.78 -1.35
N SER A 35 -2.19 -5.17 -1.74
CA SER A 35 -3.08 -5.67 -2.78
C SER A 35 -2.64 -5.14 -4.14
N THR A 36 -2.77 -5.97 -5.16
CA THR A 36 -2.59 -5.57 -6.55
C THR A 36 -3.82 -5.98 -7.35
N GLU A 37 -4.14 -5.18 -8.34
CA GLU A 37 -5.12 -5.52 -9.36
C GLU A 37 -4.37 -5.65 -10.69
N PRO A 38 -4.09 -6.88 -11.17
CA PRO A 38 -3.30 -7.07 -12.38
C PRO A 38 -3.95 -6.43 -13.61
N ARG A 39 -5.28 -6.48 -13.68
CA ARG A 39 -6.11 -5.86 -14.72
C ARG A 39 -7.41 -5.34 -14.09
N PRO A 40 -7.93 -4.19 -14.55
CA PRO A 40 -9.22 -3.69 -14.09
C PRO A 40 -10.32 -4.76 -14.17
N GLY A 41 -11.03 -4.98 -13.07
CA GLY A 41 -12.10 -5.97 -12.95
C GLY A 41 -11.64 -7.41 -12.66
N GLN A 42 -10.33 -7.67 -12.53
CA GLN A 42 -9.84 -8.96 -12.03
C GLN A 42 -9.78 -9.01 -10.51
N GLN A 43 -9.87 -10.22 -9.96
CA GLN A 43 -9.78 -10.45 -8.53
C GLN A 43 -8.48 -9.86 -7.97
N ARG A 44 -8.61 -9.04 -6.93
CA ARG A 44 -7.46 -8.48 -6.20
C ARG A 44 -6.60 -9.62 -5.66
N GLN A 45 -5.29 -9.51 -5.86
CA GLN A 45 -4.31 -10.46 -5.34
C GLN A 45 -3.52 -9.81 -4.22
N TYR A 46 -3.24 -10.57 -3.17
CA TYR A 46 -2.29 -10.14 -2.14
C TYR A 46 -0.87 -10.44 -2.60
N VAL A 47 0.04 -9.52 -2.28
CA VAL A 47 1.45 -9.61 -2.63
C VAL A 47 2.28 -9.29 -1.39
N LEU A 48 3.14 -10.22 -1.01
CA LEU A 48 4.22 -10.00 -0.06
C LEU A 48 5.39 -9.34 -0.80
N SER A 49 5.79 -8.14 -0.38
CA SER A 49 6.98 -7.47 -0.90
C SER A 49 8.07 -7.50 0.17
N VAL A 50 9.26 -7.98 -0.18
CA VAL A 50 10.37 -8.21 0.76
C VAL A 50 11.65 -7.60 0.20
N MET A 51 12.36 -6.80 0.99
CA MET A 51 13.73 -6.39 0.65
C MET A 51 14.68 -7.58 0.89
N VAL A 52 15.42 -7.98 -0.14
CA VAL A 52 16.38 -9.09 -0.04
C VAL A 52 17.82 -8.58 -0.12
N ASP A 53 18.07 -7.54 -0.91
CA ASP A 53 19.38 -6.90 -1.04
C ASP A 53 19.22 -5.38 -1.21
N GLU A 54 19.43 -4.64 -0.12
CA GLU A 54 19.31 -3.18 -0.11
C GLU A 54 20.31 -2.47 -1.05
N LYS A 55 21.41 -3.12 -1.43
CA LYS A 55 22.42 -2.54 -2.34
C LYS A 55 21.90 -2.39 -3.77
N LEU A 56 20.91 -3.19 -4.14
CA LEU A 56 20.25 -3.14 -5.45
C LEU A 56 19.08 -2.14 -5.49
N GLY A 57 18.80 -1.45 -4.37
CA GLY A 57 17.67 -0.52 -4.28
C GLY A 57 16.35 -1.21 -4.62
N GLY A 58 15.63 -0.69 -5.62
CA GLY A 58 14.33 -1.22 -6.02
C GLY A 58 14.39 -2.65 -6.56
N ASP A 59 15.48 -3.03 -7.24
CA ASP A 59 15.66 -4.37 -7.81
C ASP A 59 15.96 -5.43 -6.73
N GLY A 60 16.37 -4.97 -5.55
CA GLY A 60 16.53 -5.77 -4.34
C GLY A 60 15.22 -6.23 -3.71
N ILE A 61 14.10 -5.64 -4.12
CA ILE A 61 12.77 -5.97 -3.59
C ILE A 61 12.17 -7.12 -4.41
N LYS A 62 11.81 -8.22 -3.74
CA LYS A 62 11.11 -9.35 -4.35
C LYS A 62 9.63 -9.32 -4.01
N HIS A 63 8.80 -9.71 -4.97
CA HIS A 63 7.35 -9.71 -4.85
C HIS A 63 6.83 -11.14 -4.99
N LEU A 64 6.22 -11.66 -3.94
CA LEU A 64 5.63 -12.99 -3.91
C LEU A 64 4.11 -12.87 -3.86
N ILE A 65 3.43 -13.55 -4.79
CA ILE A 65 1.96 -13.50 -4.90
C ILE A 65 1.38 -14.58 -3.99
N PHE A 66 0.40 -14.21 -3.18
CA PHE A 66 -0.46 -15.16 -2.47
C PHE A 66 -1.48 -15.72 -3.46
N ASN A 67 -1.33 -16.98 -3.84
CA ASN A 67 -2.24 -17.62 -4.77
C ASN A 67 -3.46 -18.16 -4.00
N SER A 68 -4.67 -17.65 -4.29
CA SER A 68 -5.88 -18.17 -3.65
C SER A 68 -6.10 -19.62 -4.08
N THR A 69 -6.19 -20.53 -3.12
CA THR A 69 -6.46 -21.95 -3.34
C THR A 69 -7.94 -22.25 -3.13
N GLU A 70 -8.50 -21.71 -2.04
CA GLU A 70 -9.89 -21.79 -1.62
C GLU A 70 -10.30 -20.46 -0.96
N PRO A 71 -11.60 -20.18 -0.78
CA PRO A 71 -12.04 -18.96 -0.10
C PRO A 71 -11.39 -18.80 1.29
N GLY A 72 -10.55 -17.78 1.44
CA GLY A 72 -9.85 -17.48 2.71
C GLY A 72 -8.52 -18.21 2.91
N LYS A 73 -8.11 -19.09 1.98
CA LYS A 73 -6.80 -19.75 2.00
C LYS A 73 -5.94 -19.35 0.81
N TYR A 74 -4.65 -19.25 1.09
CA TYR A 74 -3.65 -18.78 0.15
C TYR A 74 -2.43 -19.69 0.20
N LEU A 75 -1.88 -20.00 -0.96
CA LEU A 75 -0.60 -20.68 -1.11
C LEU A 75 0.51 -19.64 -1.24
N LEU A 76 1.53 -19.75 -0.39
CA LEU A 76 2.79 -19.02 -0.49
C LEU A 76 3.93 -19.89 0.05
N GLY A 77 4.97 -20.09 -0.77
CA GLY A 77 6.01 -21.06 -0.45
C GLY A 77 5.45 -22.46 -0.38
N THR A 78 5.63 -23.13 0.76
CA THR A 78 5.11 -24.47 1.04
C THR A 78 3.84 -24.46 1.91
N MET A 79 3.36 -23.29 2.32
CA MET A 79 2.24 -23.13 3.24
C MET A 79 0.94 -22.83 2.48
N ASN A 80 -0.17 -23.44 2.91
CA ASN A 80 -1.51 -23.16 2.39
C ASN A 80 -2.49 -22.88 3.54
N ASP A 81 -2.66 -21.61 3.89
CA ASP A 81 -3.44 -21.16 5.05
C ASP A 81 -3.92 -19.70 4.85
N THR A 82 -4.46 -19.07 5.89
CA THR A 82 -4.74 -17.63 5.92
C THR A 82 -3.45 -16.82 5.75
N VAL A 83 -3.55 -15.59 5.24
CA VAL A 83 -2.36 -14.75 5.02
C VAL A 83 -1.64 -14.48 6.34
N THR A 84 -2.42 -14.25 7.40
CA THR A 84 -1.91 -14.02 8.76
C THR A 84 -1.08 -15.21 9.24
N ASN A 85 -1.61 -16.44 9.18
CA ASN A 85 -0.90 -17.63 9.66
C ASN A 85 0.38 -17.91 8.88
N ILE A 86 0.36 -17.70 7.56
CA ILE A 86 1.55 -17.88 6.71
C ILE A 86 2.66 -16.93 7.14
N ILE A 87 2.32 -15.65 7.33
CA ILE A 87 3.28 -14.61 7.71
C ILE A 87 3.82 -14.87 9.12
N GLU A 88 2.96 -15.21 10.07
CA GLU A 88 3.36 -15.57 11.43
C GLU A 88 4.28 -16.79 11.44
N HIS A 89 3.98 -17.82 10.64
CA HIS A 89 4.83 -19.00 10.52
C HIS A 89 6.24 -18.64 10.07
N TYR A 90 6.38 -17.97 8.92
CA TYR A 90 7.70 -17.63 8.36
C TYR A 90 8.46 -16.58 9.19
N SER A 91 7.74 -15.63 9.80
CA SER A 91 8.35 -14.65 10.70
C SER A 91 8.88 -15.30 11.98
N ARG A 92 8.17 -16.30 12.53
CA ARG A 92 8.60 -17.00 13.75
C ARG A 92 9.69 -18.04 13.48
N SER A 93 9.59 -18.79 12.38
CA SER A 93 10.56 -19.83 12.04
C SER A 93 11.89 -19.27 11.53
N GLY A 94 11.88 -18.08 10.91
CA GLY A 94 13.02 -17.51 10.21
C GLY A 94 13.43 -18.29 8.96
N THR A 95 12.60 -19.22 8.50
CA THR A 95 12.86 -20.00 7.28
C THR A 95 12.59 -19.18 6.03
N ALA A 96 13.24 -19.54 4.92
CA ALA A 96 12.96 -18.92 3.64
C ALA A 96 11.53 -19.23 3.19
N VAL A 97 10.81 -18.20 2.77
CA VAL A 97 9.49 -18.32 2.15
C VAL A 97 9.60 -19.06 0.82
N VAL A 98 10.58 -18.68 0.02
CA VAL A 98 10.97 -19.31 -1.25
C VAL A 98 12.47 -19.10 -1.50
N HIS A 99 13.03 -19.88 -2.41
CA HIS A 99 14.35 -19.63 -2.98
C HIS A 99 14.17 -19.18 -4.44
N LEU A 100 14.67 -17.98 -4.78
CA LEU A 100 14.60 -17.43 -6.13
C LEU A 100 16.01 -17.41 -6.72
N ASN A 101 16.31 -18.28 -7.68
CA ASN A 101 17.67 -18.46 -8.23
C ASN A 101 18.70 -18.65 -7.11
N ASP A 102 18.43 -19.61 -6.22
CA ASP A 102 19.24 -19.95 -5.02
C ASP A 102 19.32 -18.85 -3.94
N LEU A 103 18.69 -17.69 -4.15
CA LEU A 103 18.61 -16.63 -3.15
C LEU A 103 17.42 -16.88 -2.18
N PRO A 104 17.66 -17.07 -0.87
CA PRO A 104 16.59 -17.24 0.09
C PRO A 104 15.84 -15.93 0.35
N VAL A 105 14.52 -15.95 0.22
CA VAL A 105 13.67 -14.81 0.59
C VAL A 105 13.16 -15.03 2.02
N ILE A 106 13.69 -14.29 2.98
CA ILE A 106 13.35 -14.40 4.41
C ILE A 106 12.69 -13.10 4.87
N ILE A 107 11.61 -13.20 5.63
CA ILE A 107 10.92 -12.06 6.24
C ILE A 107 11.34 -11.91 7.71
N LYS A 108 11.58 -10.67 8.15
CA LYS A 108 12.02 -10.37 9.52
C LYS A 108 11.24 -9.21 10.12
N THR A 109 11.24 -8.07 9.44
CA THR A 109 10.72 -6.83 10.00
C THR A 109 9.46 -6.41 9.26
N PRO A 110 8.27 -6.49 9.88
CA PRO A 110 7.05 -5.95 9.27
C PRO A 110 7.13 -4.42 9.25
N ILE A 111 7.05 -3.84 8.06
CA ILE A 111 6.97 -2.39 7.91
C ILE A 111 5.51 -1.98 8.05
N GLY A 112 5.24 -1.13 9.04
CA GLY A 112 3.90 -0.66 9.33
C GLY A 112 3.41 0.41 8.36
N ARG A 113 2.09 0.62 8.33
CA ARG A 113 1.47 1.73 7.60
C ARG A 113 2.02 3.09 7.99
N GLN A 114 2.18 3.94 6.99
CA GLN A 114 2.70 5.29 7.17
C GLN A 114 1.60 6.28 7.57
N LYS A 115 1.98 7.37 8.24
CA LYS A 115 1.02 8.40 8.69
C LYS A 115 0.23 9.05 7.54
N TRP A 116 0.80 9.08 6.34
CA TRP A 116 0.17 9.61 5.13
C TRP A 116 -0.77 8.61 4.45
N GLU A 117 -0.84 7.36 4.91
CA GLU A 117 -1.77 6.35 4.41
C GLU A 117 -3.10 6.47 5.14
N LEU A 118 -3.96 7.36 4.65
CA LEU A 118 -5.22 7.69 5.30
C LEU A 118 -6.23 6.55 5.16
N LEU A 119 -7.01 6.31 6.22
CA LEU A 119 -8.20 5.47 6.14
C LEU A 119 -9.33 6.23 5.46
N HIS A 120 -10.10 5.56 4.61
CA HIS A 120 -11.25 6.17 3.94
C HIS A 120 -12.26 6.71 4.95
N ASP A 121 -12.54 5.96 6.01
CA ASP A 121 -13.45 6.33 7.11
C ASP A 121 -13.05 7.60 7.86
N ASN A 122 -11.79 8.02 7.75
CA ASN A 122 -11.30 9.27 8.36
C ASN A 122 -11.51 10.48 7.45
N ILE A 123 -11.99 10.30 6.21
CA ILE A 123 -12.15 11.36 5.22
C ILE A 123 -13.65 11.55 4.95
N GLN A 124 -14.14 12.76 5.23
CA GLN A 124 -15.51 13.15 4.91
C GLN A 124 -15.49 14.19 3.78
N VAL A 125 -16.01 13.83 2.61
CA VAL A 125 -16.19 14.76 1.49
C VAL A 125 -17.48 15.55 1.71
N GLU A 126 -17.43 16.88 1.58
CA GLU A 126 -18.58 17.75 1.85
C GLU A 126 -19.04 18.49 0.58
N LYS A 127 -18.25 19.45 0.08
CA LYS A 127 -18.67 20.38 -0.98
C LYS A 127 -17.64 20.46 -2.08
N LYS A 128 -18.06 20.43 -3.35
CA LYS A 128 -17.19 20.72 -4.49
C LYS A 128 -16.70 22.18 -4.47
N LEU A 129 -15.39 22.36 -4.59
CA LEU A 129 -14.71 23.66 -4.70
C LEU A 129 -14.39 24.01 -6.15
N GLY A 130 -14.05 23.02 -6.97
CA GLY A 130 -13.71 23.24 -8.37
C GLY A 130 -13.45 21.94 -9.15
N ALA A 131 -13.12 22.09 -10.43
CA ALA A 131 -12.71 21.00 -11.30
C ALA A 131 -11.52 21.44 -12.15
N GLY A 132 -10.62 20.49 -12.45
CA GLY A 132 -9.46 20.70 -13.31
C GLY A 132 -9.18 19.48 -14.18
N ALA A 133 -8.05 19.50 -14.88
CA ALA A 133 -7.68 18.48 -15.87
C ALA A 133 -7.64 17.04 -15.31
N PHE A 134 -7.31 16.88 -14.02
CA PHE A 134 -7.13 15.56 -13.39
C PHE A 134 -8.30 15.12 -12.51
N GLY A 135 -9.38 15.90 -12.44
CA GLY A 135 -10.56 15.58 -11.65
C GLY A 135 -11.14 16.77 -10.89
N GLU A 136 -11.77 16.49 -9.76
CA GLU A 136 -12.51 17.48 -8.98
C GLU A 136 -11.85 17.74 -7.64
N VAL A 137 -11.93 18.98 -7.16
CA VAL A 137 -11.44 19.37 -5.85
C VAL A 137 -12.64 19.64 -4.98
N CYS A 138 -12.71 18.95 -3.84
CA CYS A 138 -13.76 19.10 -2.84
C CYS A 138 -13.17 19.60 -1.52
N MET A 139 -13.95 20.37 -0.78
CA MET A 139 -13.75 20.60 0.65
C MET A 139 -14.24 19.37 1.40
N GLY A 140 -13.54 19.04 2.47
CA GLY A 140 -13.96 18.01 3.38
C GLY A 140 -13.28 18.13 4.73
N LYS A 141 -13.48 17.11 5.57
CA LYS A 141 -12.87 17.02 6.89
C LYS A 141 -12.05 15.75 7.00
N LEU A 142 -10.89 15.86 7.62
CA LEU A 142 -9.99 14.75 7.92
C LEU A 142 -9.91 14.55 9.42
N LYS A 143 -10.19 13.34 9.90
CA LYS A 143 -9.90 12.90 11.26
C LYS A 143 -8.45 12.44 11.35
N LEU A 144 -7.64 13.15 12.13
CA LEU A 144 -6.24 12.83 12.37
C LEU A 144 -6.11 11.73 13.43
N SER A 145 -4.94 11.10 13.50
CA SER A 145 -4.67 10.00 14.44
C SER A 145 -4.77 10.40 15.91
N ASN A 146 -4.58 11.68 16.23
CA ASN A 146 -4.77 12.23 17.57
C ASN A 146 -6.25 12.52 17.90
N GLY A 147 -7.18 12.14 17.02
CA GLY A 147 -8.62 12.35 17.19
C GLY A 147 -9.13 13.74 16.77
N THR A 148 -8.24 14.68 16.46
CA THR A 148 -8.64 16.02 15.99
C THR A 148 -9.16 15.99 14.56
N GLN A 149 -10.03 16.95 14.23
CA GLN A 149 -10.60 17.09 12.89
C GLN A 149 -10.10 18.38 12.26
N THR A 150 -9.66 18.30 11.00
CA THR A 150 -9.19 19.48 10.25
C THR A 150 -9.90 19.57 8.90
N ASN A 151 -10.17 20.80 8.44
CA ASN A 151 -10.66 21.03 7.10
C ASN A 151 -9.54 20.75 6.09
N VAL A 152 -9.88 20.07 5.00
CA VAL A 152 -8.95 19.66 3.94
C VAL A 152 -9.54 19.92 2.57
N ALA A 153 -8.66 20.13 1.58
CA ALA A 153 -9.00 20.00 0.18
C ALA A 153 -8.72 18.56 -0.27
N ILE A 154 -9.68 17.94 -0.93
CA ILE A 154 -9.64 16.55 -1.40
C ILE A 154 -9.66 16.59 -2.93
N LYS A 155 -8.55 16.18 -3.55
CA LYS A 155 -8.43 16.02 -5.00
C LYS A 155 -8.93 14.63 -5.37
N VAL A 156 -10.10 14.55 -5.99
CA VAL A 156 -10.73 13.30 -6.43
C VAL A 156 -10.40 13.08 -7.90
N ALA A 157 -9.61 12.05 -8.19
CA ALA A 157 -9.27 11.67 -9.54
C ALA A 157 -10.41 10.86 -10.19
N LYS A 158 -10.79 11.18 -11.42
CA LYS A 158 -11.80 10.42 -12.18
C LYS A 158 -11.16 9.17 -12.81
N LEU A 159 -10.90 8.15 -11.99
CA LEU A 159 -10.09 6.97 -12.36
C LEU A 159 -10.57 6.25 -13.63
N GLU A 160 -11.88 6.24 -13.90
CA GLU A 160 -12.46 5.64 -15.13
C GLU A 160 -11.98 6.31 -16.41
N SER A 161 -11.53 7.57 -16.33
CA SER A 161 -11.06 8.37 -17.47
C SER A 161 -9.55 8.52 -17.54
N LEU A 162 -8.81 7.94 -16.58
CA LEU A 162 -7.37 8.13 -16.46
C LEU A 162 -6.58 6.92 -16.93
N THR A 163 -5.56 7.19 -17.74
CA THR A 163 -4.58 6.19 -18.14
C THR A 163 -3.67 5.80 -16.97
N LYS A 164 -3.05 4.61 -17.03
CA LYS A 164 -2.04 4.19 -16.03
C LYS A 164 -0.89 5.21 -15.88
N ALA A 165 -0.53 5.89 -16.97
CA ALA A 165 0.49 6.94 -16.96
C ALA A 165 0.04 8.15 -16.12
N GLN A 166 -1.19 8.64 -16.32
CA GLN A 166 -1.74 9.75 -15.53
C GLN A 166 -1.90 9.38 -14.05
N ILE A 167 -2.31 8.14 -13.75
CA ILE A 167 -2.33 7.66 -12.36
C ILE A 167 -0.92 7.71 -11.76
N LYS A 168 0.10 7.28 -12.52
CA LYS A 168 1.50 7.34 -12.07
C LYS A 168 1.99 8.77 -11.82
N GLU A 169 1.58 9.73 -12.64
CA GLU A 169 1.86 11.16 -12.45
C GLU A 169 1.21 11.70 -11.18
N ILE A 170 -0.07 11.39 -10.94
CA ILE A 170 -0.76 11.78 -9.69
C ILE A 170 -0.03 11.20 -8.47
N MET A 171 0.41 9.94 -8.53
CA MET A 171 1.19 9.34 -7.45
C MET A 171 2.57 9.98 -7.30
N ALA A 172 3.19 10.42 -8.39
CA ALA A 172 4.46 11.14 -8.36
C ALA A 172 4.32 12.52 -7.71
N GLU A 173 3.26 13.27 -8.04
CA GLU A 173 2.89 14.53 -7.39
C GLU A 173 2.71 14.31 -5.88
N ALA A 174 1.95 13.28 -5.48
CA ALA A 174 1.76 12.95 -4.08
C ALA A 174 3.08 12.62 -3.37
N ARG A 175 4.00 11.87 -4.00
CA ARG A 175 5.33 11.57 -3.43
C ARG A 175 6.16 12.83 -3.16
N ILE A 176 6.16 13.79 -4.08
CA ILE A 176 6.87 15.06 -3.92
C ILE A 176 6.22 15.88 -2.80
N MET A 177 4.89 15.96 -2.79
CA MET A 177 4.13 16.71 -1.79
C MET A 177 4.37 16.20 -0.36
N ARG A 178 4.67 14.91 -0.18
CA ARG A 178 5.04 14.32 1.13
C ARG A 178 6.35 14.89 1.72
N THR A 179 7.25 15.43 0.91
CA THR A 179 8.56 15.91 1.39
C THR A 179 8.56 17.37 1.80
N PHE A 180 7.47 18.11 1.55
CA PHE A 180 7.37 19.51 1.90
C PHE A 180 6.70 19.73 3.27
N ASP A 181 7.36 20.52 4.11
CA ASP A 181 6.78 21.09 5.33
C ASP A 181 7.28 22.53 5.47
N HIS A 182 6.52 23.47 4.90
CA HIS A 182 6.91 24.88 4.82
C HIS A 182 5.68 25.80 4.86
N PRO A 183 5.71 26.95 5.55
CA PRO A 183 4.55 27.84 5.72
C PRO A 183 3.96 28.38 4.41
N HIS A 184 4.73 28.42 3.33
CA HIS A 184 4.30 28.90 2.01
C HIS A 184 4.04 27.78 0.99
N VAL A 185 4.05 26.52 1.42
CA VAL A 185 3.73 25.37 0.57
C VAL A 185 2.50 24.68 1.14
N VAL A 186 1.57 24.26 0.26
CA VAL A 186 0.37 23.55 0.69
C VAL A 186 0.76 22.25 1.39
N LYS A 187 0.31 22.08 2.63
CA LYS A 187 0.59 20.88 3.42
C LYS A 187 -0.16 19.68 2.88
N PHE A 188 0.57 18.61 2.58
CA PHE A 188 0.00 17.32 2.23
C PHE A 188 -0.26 16.50 3.49
N TYR A 189 -1.53 16.16 3.71
CA TYR A 189 -1.93 15.33 4.86
C TYR A 189 -1.80 13.83 4.58
N GLY A 190 -2.05 13.41 3.34
CA GLY A 190 -2.02 12.00 2.98
C GLY A 190 -2.94 11.67 1.81
N ALA A 191 -2.98 10.39 1.47
CA ALA A 191 -3.88 9.84 0.46
C ALA A 191 -4.46 8.50 0.96
N PRO A 192 -5.72 8.18 0.66
CA PRO A 192 -6.27 6.86 0.91
C PRO A 192 -5.76 5.88 -0.16
N TRP A 193 -5.00 4.87 0.26
CA TRP A 193 -4.48 3.81 -0.63
C TRP A 193 -5.39 2.59 -0.71
N MET A 194 -6.56 2.66 -0.09
CA MET A 194 -7.67 1.73 -0.34
C MET A 194 -8.67 2.48 -1.19
N ILE A 195 -8.66 2.21 -2.50
CA ILE A 195 -9.74 2.68 -3.37
C ILE A 195 -10.83 1.60 -3.35
N ILE A 196 -12.03 2.10 -3.06
CA ILE A 196 -13.41 1.58 -3.24
C ILE A 196 -13.49 0.29 -4.05
#